data_AF-A0A3D2RGC8-F1
#
_entry.id   AF-A0A3D2RGC8-F1
#
_cell.length_a   1.000
_cell.length_b   1.000
_cell.length_c   1.000
_cell.angle_alpha   90.00
_cell.angle_beta   90.00
_cell.angle_gamma   90.00
#
_symmetry.space_group_name_H-M   'P 1'
#
loop_
_entity.id
_entity.type
_entity.pdbx_description
1 polymer ?
#
loop_
_entity_poly.entity_id
_entity_poly.type
_entity_poly.pdbx_seq_one_letter_code
_entity_poly.pdbx_strand_id
1 'polypeptide(L)'
;MDVLNNIEISPVWAGHPVGFDLLTHKGRQFVAFYDHDRKMTVGQRSLKESRFELLSLEGRWLENRGRLSTNIEWDTHNSITMTIDRNDHIHLCGNMHVDPLIYFRTSRPLDVRSFERIDCMVGKNEDRCTYPRFMSGPGGKLVFRYRDGMSGNGVDYYNVYDEGSQSWTRLVDIPILHGMDLMNAYARQPELGPDNQYHMVWMWRDTGDCATNHDISYATSQDLVNWSAGDGSNLPLPITVKASASIIDPVPPGGGLINMCQSLGFDSTHRPVVSYHKNDEDGFTQAYVARLEEGNWKIQKLSDWDYHWDFSGGGSIGAEIRLGGVETREEGFLAMTWWHARKGSGIWKISESTLQVVGSYPEPKPELPAELLKVGSGFPGMSVRTASGRGDADGTRHLLRWETLGANRDRPRDEIPLPSDLVLYEINP
;
A
#
# COMPACT_ATOMS: atom_id res chain seq x y z
N MET A 1 8.09 -1.98 24.98
CA MET A 1 6.73 -1.87 24.44
C MET A 1 5.78 -2.56 25.37
N ASP A 2 4.91 -1.79 25.99
CA ASP A 2 3.90 -2.28 26.92
C ASP A 2 2.54 -1.78 26.44
N VAL A 3 1.52 -2.64 26.56
CA VAL A 3 0.13 -2.23 26.35
C VAL A 3 -0.28 -1.34 27.52
N LEU A 4 -0.55 -0.07 27.24
CA LEU A 4 -1.01 0.91 28.23
C LEU A 4 -2.51 0.77 28.48
N ASN A 5 -3.26 0.55 27.41
CA ASN A 5 -4.70 0.52 27.42
C ASN A 5 -5.24 -0.21 26.19
N ASN A 6 -6.47 -0.70 26.28
CA ASN A 6 -7.21 -1.24 25.14
C ASN A 6 -8.66 -0.75 25.18
N ILE A 7 -9.21 -0.47 24.01
CA ILE A 7 -10.55 0.07 23.83
C ILE A 7 -11.26 -0.78 22.79
N GLU A 8 -12.32 -1.46 23.22
CA GLU A 8 -13.23 -2.16 22.31
C GLU A 8 -13.99 -1.13 21.47
N ILE A 9 -13.96 -1.30 20.15
CA ILE A 9 -14.64 -0.40 19.21
C ILE A 9 -15.97 -1.00 18.78
N SER A 10 -15.94 -2.19 18.17
CA SER A 10 -17.12 -2.84 17.59
C SER A 10 -16.80 -4.29 17.19
N PRO A 11 -17.78 -5.19 17.16
CA PRO A 11 -17.71 -6.41 16.36
C PRO A 11 -17.56 -6.08 14.87
N VAL A 12 -16.71 -6.83 14.16
CA VAL A 12 -16.40 -6.64 12.74
C VAL A 12 -16.46 -7.94 11.96
N TRP A 13 -16.70 -7.80 10.66
CA TRP A 13 -16.68 -8.91 9.71
C TRP A 13 -15.34 -9.67 9.74
N ALA A 14 -15.40 -11.00 9.90
CA ALA A 14 -14.23 -11.86 10.11
C ALA A 14 -13.99 -12.89 8.99
N GLY A 15 -14.82 -12.94 7.95
CA GLY A 15 -14.75 -13.99 6.93
C GLY A 15 -13.55 -13.88 5.97
N HIS A 16 -12.98 -12.69 5.79
CA HIS A 16 -11.78 -12.48 4.97
C HIS A 16 -11.05 -11.19 5.43
N PRO A 17 -9.76 -11.01 5.08
CA PRO A 17 -9.03 -9.82 5.48
C PRO A 17 -9.39 -8.63 4.60
N VAL A 18 -9.59 -7.46 5.20
CA VAL A 18 -9.72 -6.19 4.48
C VAL A 18 -9.08 -5.08 5.32
N GLY A 19 -8.47 -4.09 4.65
CA GLY A 19 -7.79 -2.99 5.34
C GLY A 19 -8.76 -2.00 5.97
N PHE A 20 -8.59 -1.75 7.27
CA PHE A 20 -9.22 -0.65 8.02
C PHE A 20 -8.25 0.51 8.19
N ASP A 21 -8.76 1.65 8.65
CA ASP A 21 -7.95 2.86 8.80
C ASP A 21 -8.16 3.57 10.15
N LEU A 22 -7.09 4.20 10.65
CA LEU A 22 -7.06 4.93 11.93
C LEU A 22 -6.21 6.19 11.79
N LEU A 23 -6.80 7.34 12.13
CA LEU A 23 -6.17 8.66 12.09
C LEU A 23 -6.33 9.38 13.41
N THR A 24 -5.27 10.07 13.86
CA THR A 24 -5.33 10.99 15.00
C THR A 24 -4.93 12.38 14.55
N HIS A 25 -5.72 13.39 14.91
CA HIS A 25 -5.50 14.78 14.52
C HIS A 25 -6.09 15.72 15.56
N LYS A 26 -5.29 16.69 16.03
CA LYS A 26 -5.72 17.73 17.00
C LYS A 26 -6.45 17.15 18.24
N GLY A 27 -5.93 16.04 18.80
CA GLY A 27 -6.49 15.39 19.99
C GLY A 27 -7.82 14.66 19.78
N ARG A 28 -8.23 14.46 18.52
CA ARG A 28 -9.34 13.60 18.10
C ARG A 28 -8.80 12.41 17.34
N GLN A 29 -9.52 11.30 17.39
CA GLN A 29 -9.18 10.07 16.71
C GLN A 29 -10.37 9.55 15.92
N PHE A 30 -10.09 9.09 14.70
CA PHE A 30 -11.07 8.65 13.71
C PHE A 30 -10.72 7.26 13.23
N VAL A 31 -11.72 6.38 13.16
CA VAL A 31 -11.58 5.01 12.66
C VAL A 31 -12.54 4.77 11.51
N ALA A 32 -12.15 3.99 10.51
CA ALA A 32 -13.03 3.52 9.46
C ALA A 32 -12.81 2.02 9.20
N PHE A 33 -13.89 1.25 9.20
CA PHE A 33 -13.87 -0.20 9.16
C PHE A 33 -15.15 -0.77 8.54
N TYR A 34 -15.23 -2.10 8.41
CA TYR A 34 -16.48 -2.80 8.08
C TYR A 34 -17.00 -3.50 9.33
N ASP A 35 -18.20 -3.17 9.76
CA ASP A 35 -18.84 -3.79 10.92
C ASP A 35 -19.25 -5.25 10.65
N HIS A 36 -19.84 -5.89 11.66
CA HIS A 36 -20.31 -7.27 11.56
C HIS A 36 -21.42 -7.49 10.51
N ASP A 37 -22.18 -6.44 10.16
CA ASP A 37 -23.18 -6.44 9.09
C ASP A 37 -22.56 -6.14 7.71
N ARG A 38 -21.21 -6.09 7.64
CA ARG A 38 -20.42 -5.78 6.45
C ARG A 38 -20.63 -4.37 5.91
N LYS A 39 -21.12 -3.44 6.72
CA LYS A 39 -21.29 -2.04 6.34
C LYS A 39 -20.07 -1.22 6.70
N MET A 40 -19.70 -0.31 5.81
CA MET A 40 -18.65 0.69 6.05
C MET A 40 -19.10 1.62 7.17
N THR A 41 -18.39 1.57 8.29
CA THR A 41 -18.70 2.29 9.51
C THR A 41 -17.51 3.15 9.90
N VAL A 42 -17.78 4.40 10.26
CA VAL A 42 -16.80 5.35 10.76
C VAL A 42 -17.04 5.60 12.24
N GLY A 43 -15.98 5.99 12.94
CA GLY A 43 -16.09 6.39 14.33
C GLY A 43 -15.22 7.59 14.66
N GLN A 44 -15.62 8.33 15.68
CA GLN A 44 -14.79 9.40 16.27
C GLN A 44 -14.76 9.31 17.80
N ARG A 45 -13.65 9.75 18.39
CA ARG A 45 -13.51 10.03 19.83
C ARG A 45 -12.54 11.17 20.08
N SER A 46 -12.62 11.80 21.24
CA SER A 46 -11.46 12.49 21.81
C SER A 46 -10.46 11.46 22.36
N LEU A 47 -9.15 11.75 22.33
CA LEU A 47 -8.15 10.89 22.97
C LEU A 47 -8.38 10.68 24.49
N LYS A 48 -9.16 11.56 25.12
CA LYS A 48 -9.53 11.45 26.55
C LYS A 48 -10.72 10.51 26.79
N GLU A 49 -11.41 10.10 25.74
CA GLU A 49 -12.61 9.25 25.83
C GLU A 49 -12.24 7.79 25.59
N SER A 50 -12.86 6.88 26.32
CA SER A 50 -12.63 5.44 26.20
C SER A 50 -13.61 4.73 25.26
N ARG A 51 -14.36 5.47 24.44
CA ARG A 51 -15.33 4.91 23.50
C ARG A 51 -15.39 5.73 22.22
N PHE A 52 -15.62 5.05 21.10
CA PHE A 52 -15.96 5.70 19.85
C PHE A 52 -17.46 5.94 19.77
N GLU A 53 -17.84 7.09 19.24
CA GLU A 53 -19.13 7.25 18.62
C GLU A 53 -19.06 6.71 17.19
N LEU A 54 -20.00 5.85 16.81
CA LEU A 54 -20.01 5.15 15.52
C LEU A 54 -21.17 5.61 14.64
N LEU A 55 -20.93 5.62 13.32
CA LEU A 55 -21.92 5.88 12.29
C LEU A 55 -21.66 4.95 11.09
N SER A 56 -22.65 4.14 10.72
CA SER A 56 -22.64 3.41 9.45
C SER A 56 -22.95 4.36 8.29
N LEU A 57 -22.14 4.35 7.24
CA LEU A 57 -22.32 5.22 6.08
C LEU A 57 -23.36 4.64 5.12
N GLU A 58 -24.27 5.51 4.67
CA GLU A 58 -25.22 5.19 3.61
C GLU A 58 -24.56 5.38 2.24
N GLY A 59 -24.58 4.31 1.44
CA GLY A 59 -23.97 4.28 0.11
C GLY A 59 -24.92 4.71 -1.01
N ARG A 60 -24.50 4.46 -2.25
CA ARG A 60 -25.41 4.36 -3.40
C ARG A 60 -25.64 2.91 -3.73
N TRP A 61 -26.81 2.60 -4.27
CA TRP A 61 -27.05 1.27 -4.83
C TRP A 61 -26.22 1.08 -6.11
N LEU A 62 -25.44 0.00 -6.18
CA LEU A 62 -24.64 -0.38 -7.34
C LEU A 62 -25.39 -1.49 -8.09
N GLU A 63 -26.17 -1.12 -9.11
CA GLU A 63 -27.03 -2.06 -9.84
C GLU A 63 -26.26 -3.29 -10.34
N ASN A 64 -25.09 -3.09 -10.94
CA ASN A 64 -24.25 -4.17 -11.48
C ASN A 64 -23.66 -5.10 -10.41
N ARG A 65 -23.72 -4.70 -9.13
CA ARG A 65 -23.25 -5.50 -8.00
C ARG A 65 -24.39 -6.04 -7.15
N GLY A 66 -25.60 -5.51 -7.28
CA GLY A 66 -26.74 -5.90 -6.42
C GLY A 66 -26.51 -5.59 -4.94
N ARG A 67 -25.76 -4.52 -4.63
CA ARG A 67 -25.46 -4.10 -3.25
C ARG A 67 -25.31 -2.60 -3.10
N LEU A 68 -25.38 -2.11 -1.86
CA LEU A 68 -24.92 -0.76 -1.54
C LEU A 68 -23.39 -0.66 -1.69
N SER A 69 -22.93 0.50 -2.15
CA SER A 69 -21.51 0.82 -2.29
C SER A 69 -20.75 0.77 -0.96
N THR A 70 -21.45 0.84 0.18
CA THR A 70 -20.85 0.74 1.52
C THR A 70 -20.86 -0.68 2.08
N ASN A 71 -21.48 -1.65 1.41
CA ASN A 71 -21.49 -3.04 1.85
C ASN A 71 -20.34 -3.81 1.18
N ILE A 72 -19.49 -4.47 1.97
CA ILE A 72 -18.39 -5.28 1.45
C ILE A 72 -18.85 -6.70 1.07
N GLU A 73 -18.32 -7.21 -0.04
CA GLU A 73 -18.45 -8.59 -0.48
C GLU A 73 -17.23 -9.43 -0.12
N TRP A 74 -17.08 -10.63 -0.66
CA TRP A 74 -15.90 -11.47 -0.44
C TRP A 74 -14.72 -11.00 -1.28
N ASP A 75 -14.17 -9.82 -1.01
CA ASP A 75 -13.10 -9.22 -1.82
C ASP A 75 -12.07 -8.48 -0.95
N THR A 76 -10.84 -9.00 -0.94
CA THR A 76 -9.76 -8.46 -0.09
C THR A 76 -9.19 -7.13 -0.62
N HIS A 77 -9.47 -6.74 -1.86
CA HIS A 77 -8.97 -5.51 -2.46
C HIS A 77 -9.69 -4.25 -1.92
N ASN A 78 -10.84 -4.44 -1.28
CA ASN A 78 -11.78 -3.41 -0.87
C ASN A 78 -11.39 -2.65 0.42
N SER A 79 -10.10 -2.38 0.62
CA SER A 79 -9.61 -1.59 1.77
C SER A 79 -10.24 -0.19 1.86
N ILE A 80 -10.32 0.35 3.07
CA ILE A 80 -10.75 1.73 3.33
C ILE A 80 -9.51 2.61 3.57
N THR A 81 -9.57 3.86 3.13
CA THR A 81 -8.57 4.88 3.42
C THR A 81 -9.23 6.21 3.77
N MET A 82 -8.64 6.90 4.74
CA MET A 82 -9.00 8.25 5.15
C MET A 82 -7.80 9.18 5.13
N THR A 83 -8.09 10.48 5.01
CA THR A 83 -7.15 11.57 5.30
C THR A 83 -7.90 12.79 5.83
N ILE A 84 -7.16 13.77 6.33
CA ILE A 84 -7.70 15.06 6.79
C ILE A 84 -7.02 16.16 5.96
N ASP A 85 -7.83 17.05 5.38
CA ASP A 85 -7.30 18.20 4.65
C ASP A 85 -6.90 19.35 5.58
N ARG A 86 -6.35 20.43 5.00
CA ARG A 86 -5.87 21.58 5.77
C ARG A 86 -6.99 22.40 6.43
N ASN A 87 -8.22 22.24 5.96
CA ASN A 87 -9.41 22.84 6.54
C ASN A 87 -10.10 21.90 7.54
N ASP A 88 -9.39 20.83 7.96
CA ASP A 88 -9.82 19.85 8.94
C ASP A 88 -11.06 19.02 8.51
N HIS A 89 -11.38 18.95 7.22
CA HIS A 89 -12.39 18.02 6.71
C HIS A 89 -11.79 16.63 6.52
N ILE A 90 -12.57 15.60 6.86
CA ILE A 90 -12.15 14.21 6.70
C ILE A 90 -12.61 13.73 5.33
N HIS A 91 -11.69 13.17 4.55
CA HIS A 91 -11.94 12.53 3.26
C HIS A 91 -11.85 11.02 3.45
N LEU A 92 -12.78 10.27 2.85
CA LEU A 92 -12.84 8.82 2.96
C LEU A 92 -13.15 8.19 1.61
N CYS A 93 -12.39 7.15 1.25
CA CYS A 93 -12.63 6.30 0.09
C CYS A 93 -12.43 4.83 0.48
N GLY A 94 -13.13 3.91 -0.18
CA GLY A 94 -12.94 2.48 0.02
C GLY A 94 -13.96 1.64 -0.72
N ASN A 95 -13.93 0.32 -0.51
CA ASN A 95 -14.83 -0.65 -1.13
C ASN A 95 -14.82 -0.69 -2.67
N MET A 96 -13.65 -0.46 -3.28
CA MET A 96 -13.54 -0.34 -4.73
C MET A 96 -12.60 -1.39 -5.33
N HIS A 97 -13.16 -2.28 -6.14
CA HIS A 97 -12.42 -3.16 -7.03
C HIS A 97 -13.13 -3.28 -8.38
N VAL A 98 -12.71 -2.45 -9.33
CA VAL A 98 -13.41 -2.20 -10.60
C VAL A 98 -14.85 -1.71 -10.33
N ASP A 99 -14.99 -0.85 -9.34
CA ASP A 99 -16.26 -0.24 -8.95
C ASP A 99 -16.23 1.26 -9.23
N PRO A 100 -17.39 1.90 -9.48
CA PRO A 100 -17.41 3.34 -9.67
C PRO A 100 -17.11 4.04 -8.33
N LEU A 101 -16.44 5.19 -8.39
CA LEU A 101 -15.85 5.91 -7.26
C LEU A 101 -16.80 5.98 -6.05
N ILE A 102 -16.26 5.62 -4.89
CA ILE A 102 -16.94 5.67 -3.60
C ILE A 102 -16.15 6.62 -2.72
N TYR A 103 -16.69 7.83 -2.56
CA TYR A 103 -16.03 8.93 -1.87
C TYR A 103 -17.01 9.68 -0.97
N PHE A 104 -16.52 9.98 0.24
CA PHE A 104 -17.23 10.74 1.24
C PHE A 104 -16.32 11.84 1.77
N ARG A 105 -16.92 12.98 2.13
CA ARG A 105 -16.23 14.05 2.85
C ARG A 105 -17.12 14.59 3.95
N THR A 106 -16.57 14.97 5.09
CA THR A 106 -17.35 15.67 6.10
C THR A 106 -17.73 17.07 5.61
N SER A 107 -18.97 17.51 5.85
CA SER A 107 -19.38 18.91 5.61
C SER A 107 -19.07 19.83 6.79
N ARG A 108 -18.78 19.25 7.97
CA ARG A 108 -18.23 19.97 9.12
C ARG A 108 -16.83 19.44 9.45
N PRO A 109 -15.87 20.32 9.76
CA PRO A 109 -14.54 19.89 10.16
C PRO A 109 -14.56 18.94 11.36
N LEU A 110 -13.81 17.85 11.28
CA LEU A 110 -13.60 16.86 12.35
C LEU A 110 -14.86 16.25 12.96
N ASP A 111 -15.98 16.19 12.22
CA ASP A 111 -17.25 15.61 12.68
C ASP A 111 -17.73 14.50 11.73
N VAL A 112 -17.54 13.24 12.12
CA VAL A 112 -17.94 12.09 11.30
C VAL A 112 -19.45 11.99 11.09
N ARG A 113 -20.27 12.66 11.92
CA ARG A 113 -21.73 12.72 11.72
C ARG A 113 -22.14 13.55 10.51
N SER A 114 -21.19 14.30 9.94
CA SER A 114 -21.40 15.18 8.80
C SER A 114 -20.85 14.61 7.50
N PHE A 115 -20.48 13.32 7.46
CA PHE A 115 -20.08 12.70 6.20
C PHE A 115 -21.20 12.79 5.17
N GLU A 116 -20.84 13.32 4.00
CA GLU A 116 -21.70 13.41 2.83
C GLU A 116 -21.08 12.57 1.71
N ARG A 117 -21.93 11.84 0.99
CA ARG A 117 -21.54 11.11 -0.22
C ARG A 117 -21.29 12.11 -1.35
N ILE A 118 -20.15 12.00 -2.00
CA ILE A 118 -19.80 12.79 -3.18
C ILE A 118 -19.53 11.81 -4.33
N ASP A 119 -20.42 11.79 -5.32
CA ASP A 119 -20.46 10.74 -6.34
C ASP A 119 -19.35 10.83 -7.40
N CYS A 120 -18.64 11.95 -7.48
CA CYS A 120 -17.50 12.15 -8.37
C CYS A 120 -16.44 13.08 -7.74
N MET A 121 -15.18 12.88 -8.11
CA MET A 121 -14.12 13.86 -7.85
C MET A 121 -14.03 14.83 -9.03
N VAL A 122 -13.70 14.29 -10.20
CA VAL A 122 -13.59 15.01 -11.48
C VAL A 122 -14.70 14.59 -12.44
N GLY A 123 -15.31 13.41 -12.25
CA GLY A 123 -16.43 12.93 -13.07
C GLY A 123 -16.04 12.24 -14.39
N LYS A 124 -14.76 11.96 -14.59
CA LYS A 124 -14.23 11.24 -15.76
C LYS A 124 -13.28 10.13 -15.28
N ASN A 125 -13.28 8.96 -15.94
CA ASN A 125 -12.44 7.82 -15.56
C ASN A 125 -12.70 7.32 -14.12
N GLU A 126 -13.90 7.53 -13.58
CA GLU A 126 -14.26 7.22 -12.19
C GLU A 126 -15.24 6.05 -12.07
N ASP A 127 -15.48 5.29 -13.13
CA ASP A 127 -16.47 4.21 -13.14
C ASP A 127 -15.90 2.82 -12.78
N ARG A 128 -14.56 2.68 -12.76
CA ARG A 128 -13.86 1.41 -12.55
C ARG A 128 -12.63 1.59 -11.65
N CYS A 129 -12.81 2.24 -10.52
CA CYS A 129 -11.78 2.53 -9.55
C CYS A 129 -11.34 1.28 -8.77
N THR A 130 -10.05 1.21 -8.47
CA THR A 130 -9.43 0.25 -7.55
C THR A 130 -8.28 0.93 -6.79
N TYR A 131 -7.96 0.45 -5.58
CA TYR A 131 -6.82 0.89 -4.76
C TYR A 131 -6.78 2.40 -4.47
N PRO A 132 -7.82 2.98 -3.85
CA PRO A 132 -7.79 4.40 -3.48
C PRO A 132 -6.63 4.69 -2.52
N ARG A 133 -5.94 5.80 -2.74
CA ARG A 133 -4.87 6.31 -1.88
C ARG A 133 -4.91 7.82 -1.82
N PHE A 134 -4.96 8.36 -0.60
CA PHE A 134 -4.63 9.75 -0.34
C PHE A 134 -3.13 9.90 -0.09
N MET A 135 -2.54 10.94 -0.63
CA MET A 135 -1.12 11.24 -0.47
C MET A 135 -0.89 12.75 -0.29
N SER A 136 0.15 13.09 0.46
CA SER A 136 0.68 14.45 0.45
C SER A 136 1.40 14.66 -0.87
N GLY A 137 0.96 15.66 -1.62
CA GLY A 137 1.56 16.09 -2.87
C GLY A 137 2.46 17.31 -2.72
N PRO A 138 3.00 17.81 -3.85
CA PRO A 138 3.84 19.00 -3.90
C PRO A 138 3.16 20.22 -3.24
N GLY A 139 3.94 21.03 -2.52
CA GLY A 139 3.40 22.16 -1.75
C GLY A 139 2.43 21.74 -0.63
N GLY A 140 2.43 20.46 -0.26
CA GLY A 140 1.52 19.81 0.69
C GLY A 140 0.05 19.81 0.26
N LYS A 141 -0.21 19.91 -1.05
CA LYS A 141 -1.55 19.71 -1.61
C LYS A 141 -2.01 18.28 -1.35
N LEU A 142 -3.31 18.09 -1.13
CA LEU A 142 -3.88 16.76 -1.03
C LEU A 142 -4.03 16.15 -2.43
N VAL A 143 -3.39 15.01 -2.68
CA VAL A 143 -3.48 14.27 -3.93
C VAL A 143 -4.19 12.93 -3.68
N PHE A 144 -5.03 12.52 -4.62
CA PHE A 144 -5.71 11.23 -4.60
C PHE A 144 -5.33 10.41 -5.82
N ARG A 145 -4.77 9.24 -5.58
CA ARG A 145 -4.45 8.23 -6.59
C ARG A 145 -5.51 7.14 -6.57
N TYR A 146 -5.92 6.70 -7.75
CA TYR A 146 -6.65 5.45 -7.94
C TYR A 146 -6.28 4.83 -9.28
N ARG A 147 -6.53 3.52 -9.40
CA ARG A 147 -6.40 2.78 -10.66
C ARG A 147 -7.76 2.72 -11.35
N ASP A 148 -7.86 3.22 -12.59
CA ASP A 148 -9.01 3.04 -13.48
C ASP A 148 -8.79 1.80 -14.34
N GLY A 149 -9.74 0.87 -14.34
CA GLY A 149 -9.73 -0.33 -15.17
C GLY A 149 -9.53 -1.61 -14.38
N MET A 150 -9.13 -2.67 -15.07
CA MET A 150 -8.96 -4.02 -14.51
C MET A 150 -7.55 -4.55 -14.76
N SER A 151 -7.21 -5.70 -14.16
CA SER A 151 -6.01 -6.45 -14.52
C SER A 151 -5.97 -6.70 -16.02
N GLY A 152 -4.89 -6.32 -16.70
CA GLY A 152 -4.82 -6.39 -18.16
C GLY A 152 -4.96 -5.04 -18.85
N ASN A 153 -5.68 -4.08 -18.27
CA ASN A 153 -5.86 -2.73 -18.85
C ASN A 153 -6.18 -1.68 -17.77
N GLY A 154 -5.33 -1.58 -16.76
CA GLY A 154 -5.52 -0.61 -15.67
C GLY A 154 -4.44 0.46 -15.68
N VAL A 155 -4.85 1.71 -15.50
CA VAL A 155 -3.98 2.88 -15.49
C VAL A 155 -4.24 3.74 -14.26
N ASP A 156 -3.21 4.40 -13.76
CA ASP A 156 -3.32 5.22 -12.56
C ASP A 156 -3.59 6.68 -12.92
N TYR A 157 -4.60 7.26 -12.27
CA TYR A 157 -4.89 8.69 -12.31
C TYR A 157 -4.63 9.33 -10.96
N TYR A 158 -4.24 10.60 -11.02
CA TYR A 158 -3.96 11.43 -9.85
C TYR A 158 -4.87 12.66 -9.93
N ASN A 159 -5.64 12.87 -8.88
CA ASN A 159 -6.46 14.07 -8.68
C ASN A 159 -5.80 14.93 -7.60
N VAL A 160 -5.97 16.24 -7.66
CA VAL A 160 -5.55 17.19 -6.63
C VAL A 160 -6.76 17.93 -6.08
N TYR A 161 -6.83 18.05 -4.76
CA TYR A 161 -7.92 18.74 -4.07
C TYR A 161 -7.58 20.22 -3.91
N ASP A 162 -8.57 21.07 -4.16
CA ASP A 162 -8.53 22.48 -3.78
C ASP A 162 -9.51 22.76 -2.65
N GLU A 163 -8.97 23.17 -1.50
CA GLU A 163 -9.76 23.45 -0.31
C GLU A 163 -10.61 24.72 -0.44
N GLY A 164 -10.23 25.65 -1.33
CA GLY A 164 -10.92 26.91 -1.55
C GLY A 164 -12.23 26.73 -2.34
N SER A 165 -12.18 25.98 -3.43
CA SER A 165 -13.37 25.58 -4.21
C SER A 165 -14.04 24.32 -3.67
N GLN A 166 -13.39 23.62 -2.74
CA GLN A 166 -13.81 22.33 -2.20
C GLN A 166 -14.05 21.25 -3.28
N SER A 167 -13.26 21.28 -4.35
CA SER A 167 -13.40 20.40 -5.51
C SER A 167 -12.09 19.71 -5.87
N TRP A 168 -12.18 18.62 -6.63
CA TRP A 168 -11.02 17.93 -7.19
C TRP A 168 -10.81 18.35 -8.64
N THR A 169 -9.55 18.45 -9.05
CA THR A 169 -9.15 18.53 -10.47
C THR A 169 -8.17 17.42 -10.78
N ARG A 170 -7.98 17.10 -12.06
CA ARG A 170 -6.92 16.17 -12.44
C ARG A 170 -5.56 16.84 -12.20
N LEU A 171 -4.60 16.09 -11.67
CA LEU A 171 -3.20 16.54 -11.61
C LEU A 171 -2.60 16.57 -13.03
N VAL A 172 -2.85 15.52 -13.81
CA VAL A 172 -2.54 15.43 -15.25
C VAL A 172 -3.67 14.67 -15.96
N ASP A 173 -4.19 15.19 -17.06
CA ASP A 173 -5.34 14.62 -17.82
C ASP A 173 -5.08 13.29 -18.54
N ILE A 174 -3.86 12.76 -18.43
CA ILE A 174 -3.43 11.48 -18.97
C ILE A 174 -2.86 10.61 -17.84
N PRO A 175 -2.90 9.27 -17.97
CA PRO A 175 -2.31 8.40 -16.97
C PRO A 175 -0.79 8.59 -16.90
N ILE A 176 -0.21 8.38 -15.71
CA ILE A 176 1.25 8.52 -15.53
C ILE A 176 1.99 7.40 -16.27
N LEU A 177 1.51 6.16 -16.14
CA LEU A 177 2.05 4.98 -16.82
C LEU A 177 1.02 4.42 -17.79
N HIS A 178 1.43 4.11 -19.02
CA HIS A 178 0.54 3.54 -20.03
C HIS A 178 1.24 2.43 -20.82
N GLY A 179 0.73 1.20 -20.73
CA GLY A 179 1.29 0.04 -21.43
C GLY A 179 0.89 -0.07 -22.90
N MET A 180 0.40 1.01 -23.50
CA MET A 180 0.04 1.12 -24.92
C MET A 180 -0.96 0.05 -25.41
N ASP A 181 -1.90 -0.35 -24.54
CA ASP A 181 -2.84 -1.45 -24.79
C ASP A 181 -2.18 -2.83 -25.03
N LEU A 182 -0.87 -2.95 -24.76
CA LEU A 182 -0.10 -4.18 -24.88
C LEU A 182 0.10 -4.86 -23.53
N MET A 183 0.16 -4.08 -22.45
CA MET A 183 0.59 -4.54 -21.13
C MET A 183 0.12 -3.60 -20.01
N ASN A 184 0.44 -3.92 -18.76
CA ASN A 184 0.14 -3.10 -17.59
C ASN A 184 1.39 -2.68 -16.86
N ALA A 185 1.34 -1.50 -16.25
CA ALA A 185 2.27 -1.15 -15.18
C ALA A 185 1.68 -1.54 -13.81
N TYR A 186 2.52 -2.13 -12.97
CA TYR A 186 2.27 -2.33 -11.55
C TYR A 186 3.22 -1.45 -10.74
N ALA A 187 2.78 -0.22 -10.47
CA ALA A 187 3.57 0.75 -9.75
C ALA A 187 3.30 0.72 -8.25
N ARG A 188 4.39 0.87 -7.50
CA ARG A 188 4.34 1.41 -6.14
C ARG A 188 3.80 2.84 -6.22
N GLN A 189 3.14 3.28 -5.16
CA GLN A 189 2.81 4.69 -5.02
C GLN A 189 4.12 5.50 -5.04
N PRO A 190 4.17 6.67 -5.71
CA PRO A 190 5.29 7.58 -5.57
C PRO A 190 5.50 8.00 -4.11
N GLU A 191 6.71 7.82 -3.60
CA GLU A 191 7.09 8.11 -2.21
C GLU A 191 8.08 9.29 -2.21
N LEU A 192 7.88 10.26 -1.30
CA LEU A 192 8.82 11.38 -1.14
C LEU A 192 10.10 10.88 -0.47
N GLY A 193 11.23 11.01 -1.16
CA GLY A 193 12.55 10.63 -0.70
C GLY A 193 13.23 11.70 0.16
N PRO A 194 14.37 11.35 0.78
CA PRO A 194 15.16 12.26 1.61
C PRO A 194 15.84 13.40 0.81
N ASP A 195 15.82 13.34 -0.52
CA ASP A 195 16.27 14.38 -1.43
C ASP A 195 15.14 15.37 -1.82
N ASN A 196 13.96 15.25 -1.20
CA ASN A 196 12.74 16.00 -1.52
C ASN A 196 12.20 15.77 -2.95
N GLN A 197 12.46 14.60 -3.54
CA GLN A 197 11.82 14.18 -4.78
C GLN A 197 10.86 13.01 -4.56
N TYR A 198 9.83 12.89 -5.37
CA TYR A 198 8.98 11.72 -5.41
C TYR A 198 9.63 10.65 -6.27
N HIS A 199 9.76 9.44 -5.73
CA HIS A 199 10.35 8.30 -6.41
C HIS A 199 9.27 7.26 -6.67
N MET A 200 9.23 6.73 -7.89
CA MET A 200 8.29 5.70 -8.29
C MET A 200 9.04 4.51 -8.89
N VAL A 201 8.72 3.32 -8.39
CA VAL A 201 9.21 2.04 -8.91
C VAL A 201 8.03 1.23 -9.43
N TRP A 202 8.19 0.64 -10.60
CA TRP A 202 7.18 -0.23 -11.20
C TRP A 202 7.83 -1.39 -11.97
N MET A 203 7.00 -2.28 -12.46
CA MET A 203 7.34 -3.26 -13.50
C MET A 203 6.20 -3.34 -14.51
N TRP A 204 6.51 -3.87 -15.68
CA TRP A 204 5.55 -4.11 -16.74
C TRP A 204 5.05 -5.56 -16.69
N ARG A 205 3.86 -5.81 -17.22
CA ARG A 205 3.27 -7.16 -17.34
C ARG A 205 2.47 -7.30 -18.62
N ASP A 206 2.89 -8.22 -19.48
CA ASP A 206 2.27 -8.45 -20.79
C ASP A 206 0.82 -8.91 -20.70
N THR A 207 0.50 -9.80 -19.75
CA THR A 207 -0.83 -10.43 -19.70
C THR A 207 -1.44 -10.41 -18.28
N GLY A 208 -2.56 -11.11 -18.08
CA GLY A 208 -3.11 -11.33 -16.74
C GLY A 208 -2.24 -12.24 -15.86
N ASP A 209 -1.34 -13.04 -16.46
CA ASP A 209 -0.46 -13.97 -15.77
C ASP A 209 0.69 -13.23 -15.08
N CYS A 210 0.86 -13.44 -13.78
CA CYS A 210 1.97 -12.87 -13.01
C CYS A 210 3.35 -13.34 -13.47
N ALA A 211 3.48 -14.49 -14.13
CA ALA A 211 4.74 -14.95 -14.73
C ALA A 211 5.25 -14.00 -15.83
N THR A 212 4.36 -13.18 -16.39
CA THR A 212 4.70 -12.22 -17.45
C THR A 212 5.16 -10.86 -16.93
N ASN A 213 5.51 -10.71 -15.64
CA ASN A 213 6.15 -9.48 -15.18
C ASN A 213 7.58 -9.37 -15.75
N HIS A 214 7.98 -8.16 -16.11
CA HIS A 214 9.29 -7.88 -16.70
C HIS A 214 9.73 -6.43 -16.43
N ASP A 215 10.99 -6.13 -16.74
CA ASP A 215 11.58 -4.78 -16.77
C ASP A 215 11.24 -3.92 -15.53
N ILE A 216 11.90 -4.20 -14.41
CA ILE A 216 11.78 -3.32 -13.23
C ILE A 216 12.33 -1.94 -13.58
N SER A 217 11.56 -0.91 -13.28
CA SER A 217 11.73 0.44 -13.81
C SER A 217 11.56 1.50 -12.73
N TYR A 218 12.10 2.70 -12.98
CA TYR A 218 12.13 3.81 -12.03
C TYR A 218 11.98 5.18 -12.71
N ALA A 219 11.36 6.10 -11.98
CA ALA A 219 11.28 7.51 -12.31
C ALA A 219 11.26 8.36 -11.03
N THR A 220 11.72 9.60 -11.16
CA THR A 220 11.66 10.62 -10.11
C THR A 220 10.93 11.87 -10.61
N SER A 221 10.32 12.63 -9.70
CA SER A 221 9.60 13.88 -9.99
C SER A 221 9.57 14.81 -8.78
N GLN A 222 9.65 16.13 -9.00
CA GLN A 222 9.45 17.12 -7.92
C GLN A 222 7.98 17.49 -7.73
N ASP A 223 7.17 17.37 -8.78
CA ASP A 223 5.82 17.92 -8.85
C ASP A 223 4.75 16.87 -9.22
N LEU A 224 5.13 15.60 -9.37
CA LEU A 224 4.31 14.48 -9.85
C LEU A 224 3.77 14.66 -11.28
N VAL A 225 4.22 15.68 -12.00
CA VAL A 225 3.81 16.03 -13.38
C VAL A 225 4.96 15.83 -14.36
N ASN A 226 6.14 16.36 -14.02
CA ASN A 226 7.36 16.26 -14.79
C ASN A 226 8.22 15.13 -14.22
N TRP A 227 8.47 14.11 -15.03
CA TRP A 227 9.18 12.90 -14.61
C TRP A 227 10.53 12.78 -15.30
N SER A 228 11.51 12.23 -14.60
CA SER A 228 12.83 11.92 -15.13
C SER A 228 13.29 10.52 -14.73
N ALA A 229 14.10 9.90 -15.56
CA ALA A 229 14.78 8.66 -15.24
C ALA A 229 15.92 8.89 -14.24
N GLY A 230 16.55 7.80 -13.76
CA GLY A 230 17.67 7.89 -12.83
C GLY A 230 18.91 8.62 -13.40
N ASP A 231 19.08 8.59 -14.72
CA ASP A 231 20.13 9.32 -15.43
C ASP A 231 19.81 10.81 -15.66
N GLY A 232 18.62 11.26 -15.24
CA GLY A 232 18.12 12.62 -15.48
C GLY A 232 17.45 12.81 -16.83
N SER A 233 17.34 11.78 -17.67
CA SER A 233 16.61 11.86 -18.94
C SER A 233 15.13 12.14 -18.70
N ASN A 234 14.57 13.09 -19.45
CA ASN A 234 13.15 13.43 -19.37
C ASN A 234 12.26 12.25 -19.80
N LEU A 235 11.22 11.96 -19.01
CA LEU A 235 10.23 10.93 -19.28
C LEU A 235 8.87 11.59 -19.57
N PRO A 236 8.53 11.87 -20.84
CA PRO A 236 7.27 12.49 -21.19
C PRO A 236 6.09 11.57 -20.83
N LEU A 237 5.00 12.17 -20.38
CA LEU A 237 3.79 11.43 -20.05
C LEU A 237 2.94 11.11 -21.30
N PRO A 238 2.26 9.94 -21.33
CA PRO A 238 2.41 8.87 -20.36
C PRO A 238 3.77 8.18 -20.53
N ILE A 239 4.39 7.76 -19.42
CA ILE A 239 5.59 6.91 -19.49
C ILE A 239 5.14 5.54 -20.01
N THR A 240 5.76 5.08 -21.10
CA THR A 240 5.43 3.81 -21.74
C THR A 240 6.63 2.85 -21.68
N VAL A 241 6.42 1.59 -22.03
CA VAL A 241 7.49 0.58 -22.17
C VAL A 241 8.60 1.01 -23.15
N LYS A 242 8.34 1.96 -24.06
CA LYS A 242 9.36 2.50 -24.98
C LYS A 242 10.37 3.41 -24.29
N ALA A 243 10.09 3.87 -23.06
CA ALA A 243 10.98 4.74 -22.31
C ALA A 243 12.11 3.94 -21.64
N SER A 244 13.03 3.40 -22.44
CA SER A 244 14.10 2.51 -21.98
C SER A 244 15.00 3.13 -20.90
N ALA A 245 15.15 4.47 -20.86
CA ALA A 245 15.88 5.16 -19.81
C ALA A 245 15.31 4.93 -18.39
N SER A 246 14.03 4.55 -18.28
CA SER A 246 13.41 4.21 -17.00
C SER A 246 13.78 2.81 -16.48
N ILE A 247 14.30 1.92 -17.32
CA ILE A 247 14.54 0.53 -16.95
C ILE A 247 15.77 0.45 -16.04
N ILE A 248 15.59 -0.16 -14.87
CA ILE A 248 16.67 -0.47 -13.92
C ILE A 248 17.39 -1.74 -14.37
N ASP A 249 16.62 -2.81 -14.61
CA ASP A 249 17.10 -4.14 -14.96
C ASP A 249 16.13 -4.78 -15.96
N PRO A 250 16.57 -5.09 -17.20
CA PRO A 250 15.72 -5.59 -18.27
C PRO A 250 15.41 -7.09 -18.13
N VAL A 251 14.82 -7.48 -16.99
CA VAL A 251 14.46 -8.88 -16.69
C VAL A 251 13.31 -9.30 -17.60
N PRO A 252 13.44 -10.39 -18.38
CA PRO A 252 12.38 -10.82 -19.30
C PRO A 252 11.20 -11.47 -18.56
N PRO A 253 10.03 -11.62 -19.21
CA PRO A 253 8.96 -12.49 -18.75
C PRO A 253 9.48 -13.89 -18.38
N GLY A 254 9.01 -14.45 -17.27
CA GLY A 254 9.53 -15.70 -16.69
C GLY A 254 10.86 -15.54 -15.93
N GLY A 255 11.43 -14.34 -15.88
CA GLY A 255 12.67 -14.05 -15.17
C GLY A 255 12.54 -13.91 -13.65
N GLY A 256 11.38 -14.25 -13.06
CA GLY A 256 11.21 -14.31 -11.61
C GLY A 256 10.84 -12.99 -10.93
N LEU A 257 10.39 -11.95 -11.65
CA LEU A 257 9.84 -10.72 -11.05
C LEU A 257 8.38 -10.90 -10.60
N ILE A 258 8.04 -10.37 -9.42
CA ILE A 258 6.64 -10.28 -8.95
C ILE A 258 6.34 -8.89 -8.39
N ASN A 259 5.16 -8.37 -8.68
CA ASN A 259 4.74 -6.99 -8.44
C ASN A 259 4.43 -6.63 -6.97
N MET A 260 4.71 -7.54 -6.04
CA MET A 260 4.41 -7.37 -4.61
C MET A 260 5.66 -7.45 -3.72
N CYS A 261 6.86 -7.53 -4.30
CA CYS A 261 8.11 -7.80 -3.58
C CYS A 261 9.23 -6.79 -3.87
N GLN A 262 8.99 -5.81 -4.74
CA GLN A 262 9.90 -4.69 -4.97
C GLN A 262 9.76 -3.65 -3.87
N SER A 263 10.87 -3.11 -3.39
CA SER A 263 10.93 -2.07 -2.36
C SER A 263 11.95 -1.00 -2.71
N LEU A 264 11.71 0.22 -2.23
CA LEU A 264 12.61 1.36 -2.38
C LEU A 264 13.20 1.72 -1.02
N GLY A 265 14.50 2.02 -1.01
CA GLY A 265 15.20 2.60 0.11
C GLY A 265 16.25 3.59 -0.37
N PHE A 266 17.04 4.13 0.57
CA PHE A 266 18.05 5.15 0.29
C PHE A 266 19.33 4.86 1.06
N ASP A 267 20.45 5.16 0.42
CA ASP A 267 21.76 5.08 1.08
C ASP A 267 22.08 6.35 1.89
N SER A 268 23.26 6.40 2.52
CA SER A 268 23.65 7.52 3.41
C SER A 268 23.81 8.85 2.68
N THR A 269 23.90 8.80 1.34
CA THR A 269 24.00 9.97 0.45
C THR A 269 22.69 10.27 -0.27
N HIS A 270 21.58 9.68 0.19
CA HIS A 270 20.23 9.83 -0.36
C HIS A 270 20.07 9.29 -1.79
N ARG A 271 20.97 8.41 -2.26
CA ARG A 271 20.79 7.77 -3.56
C ARG A 271 19.74 6.66 -3.45
N PRO A 272 18.83 6.54 -4.42
CA PRO A 272 17.81 5.50 -4.41
C PRO A 272 18.43 4.12 -4.60
N VAL A 273 17.94 3.16 -3.83
CA VAL A 273 18.30 1.74 -3.92
C VAL A 273 17.03 0.91 -4.00
N VAL A 274 16.85 0.22 -5.12
CA VAL A 274 15.69 -0.62 -5.39
C VAL A 274 16.02 -2.07 -5.08
N SER A 275 15.21 -2.69 -4.23
CA SER A 275 15.35 -4.09 -3.82
C SER A 275 14.30 -4.92 -4.53
N TYR A 276 14.68 -6.05 -5.11
CA TYR A 276 13.80 -6.91 -5.90
C TYR A 276 14.40 -8.33 -5.99
N HIS A 277 13.67 -9.28 -6.57
CA HIS A 277 14.20 -10.60 -6.85
C HIS A 277 14.03 -10.97 -8.32
N LYS A 278 14.92 -11.82 -8.82
CA LYS A 278 14.85 -12.42 -10.15
C LYS A 278 15.55 -13.78 -10.13
N ASN A 279 15.36 -14.57 -11.18
CA ASN A 279 16.09 -15.81 -11.39
C ASN A 279 17.53 -15.48 -11.82
N ASP A 280 18.50 -16.18 -11.24
CA ASP A 280 19.90 -16.16 -11.66
C ASP A 280 20.14 -17.11 -12.84
N GLU A 281 21.40 -17.24 -13.27
CA GLU A 281 21.77 -18.05 -14.44
C GLU A 281 21.48 -19.55 -14.26
N ASP A 282 21.42 -20.03 -13.02
CA ASP A 282 21.09 -21.42 -12.67
C ASP A 282 19.57 -21.63 -12.48
N GLY A 283 18.79 -20.55 -12.61
CA GLY A 283 17.33 -20.58 -12.47
C GLY A 283 16.85 -20.44 -11.02
N PHE A 284 17.72 -20.18 -10.04
CA PHE A 284 17.30 -19.94 -8.67
C PHE A 284 16.85 -18.49 -8.50
N THR A 285 15.75 -18.27 -7.78
CA THR A 285 15.25 -16.94 -7.45
C THR A 285 16.09 -16.32 -6.35
N GLN A 286 16.79 -15.23 -6.66
CA GLN A 286 17.70 -14.54 -5.76
C GLN A 286 17.24 -13.12 -5.47
N ALA A 287 17.62 -12.60 -4.31
CA ALA A 287 17.47 -11.19 -3.97
C ALA A 287 18.59 -10.35 -4.61
N TYR A 288 18.20 -9.18 -5.12
CA TYR A 288 19.06 -8.17 -5.72
C TYR A 288 18.77 -6.80 -5.13
N VAL A 289 19.80 -5.95 -5.15
CA VAL A 289 19.66 -4.50 -5.02
C VAL A 289 20.22 -3.81 -6.26
N ALA A 290 19.59 -2.73 -6.67
CA ALA A 290 20.10 -1.82 -7.68
C ALA A 290 20.23 -0.43 -7.08
N ARG A 291 21.44 0.13 -7.04
CA ARG A 291 21.68 1.52 -6.59
C ARG A 291 21.96 2.42 -7.78
N LEU A 292 21.37 3.61 -7.79
CA LEU A 292 21.68 4.64 -8.77
C LEU A 292 23.03 5.30 -8.46
N GLU A 293 24.01 5.16 -9.35
CA GLU A 293 25.35 5.73 -9.26
C GLU A 293 25.67 6.48 -10.55
N GLU A 294 25.85 7.80 -10.48
CA GLU A 294 26.26 8.63 -11.63
C GLU A 294 25.36 8.40 -12.88
N GLY A 295 24.06 8.30 -12.65
CA GLY A 295 23.05 8.06 -13.69
C GLY A 295 22.94 6.62 -14.18
N ASN A 296 23.67 5.67 -13.60
CA ASN A 296 23.63 4.26 -13.97
C ASN A 296 23.18 3.39 -12.79
N TRP A 297 22.46 2.30 -13.07
CA TRP A 297 22.07 1.34 -12.04
C TRP A 297 23.16 0.30 -11.81
N LYS A 298 23.75 0.30 -10.61
CA LYS A 298 24.65 -0.76 -10.15
C LYS A 298 23.84 -1.85 -9.48
N ILE A 299 23.73 -2.99 -10.15
CA ILE A 299 22.97 -4.16 -9.69
C ILE A 299 23.89 -5.14 -8.99
N GLN A 300 23.48 -5.65 -7.82
CA GLN A 300 24.24 -6.61 -7.04
C GLN A 300 23.31 -7.72 -6.51
N LYS A 301 23.71 -8.98 -6.75
CA LYS A 301 23.10 -10.16 -6.11
C LYS A 301 23.47 -10.19 -4.63
N LEU A 302 22.48 -10.38 -3.76
CA LEU A 302 22.67 -10.40 -2.31
C LEU A 302 22.55 -11.79 -1.69
N SER A 303 21.81 -12.70 -2.31
CA SER A 303 21.59 -14.05 -1.80
C SER A 303 22.32 -15.10 -2.63
N ASP A 304 22.47 -16.28 -2.02
CA ASP A 304 22.92 -17.52 -2.64
C ASP A 304 21.95 -18.64 -2.23
N TRP A 305 20.68 -18.45 -2.57
CA TRP A 305 19.61 -19.39 -2.25
C TRP A 305 19.53 -20.49 -3.30
N ASP A 306 19.39 -21.74 -2.86
CA ASP A 306 19.12 -22.92 -3.68
C ASP A 306 17.59 -23.10 -3.91
N TYR A 307 16.90 -22.01 -4.24
CA TYR A 307 15.44 -21.98 -4.31
C TYR A 307 14.93 -21.38 -5.61
N HIS A 308 13.96 -22.04 -6.25
CA HIS A 308 13.21 -21.48 -7.37
C HIS A 308 11.77 -21.22 -6.92
N TRP A 309 11.37 -19.95 -6.93
CA TRP A 309 9.98 -19.58 -6.68
C TRP A 309 9.22 -19.58 -8.01
N ASP A 310 8.52 -20.68 -8.28
CA ASP A 310 7.63 -20.79 -9.43
C ASP A 310 6.26 -20.16 -9.11
N PHE A 311 5.83 -19.24 -9.95
CA PHE A 311 4.52 -18.59 -9.84
C PHE A 311 3.93 -18.30 -11.22
N SER A 312 2.63 -18.53 -11.35
CA SER A 312 1.86 -18.23 -12.56
C SER A 312 0.37 -18.02 -12.24
N GLY A 313 -0.36 -17.47 -13.20
CA GLY A 313 -1.80 -17.21 -13.13
C GLY A 313 -2.18 -15.81 -12.64
N GLY A 314 -3.48 -15.61 -12.41
CA GLY A 314 -4.06 -14.36 -11.94
C GLY A 314 -4.55 -14.42 -10.49
N GLY A 315 -5.08 -13.29 -10.00
CA GLY A 315 -5.56 -13.14 -8.63
C GLY A 315 -4.44 -12.92 -7.61
N SER A 316 -4.75 -13.04 -6.33
CA SER A 316 -3.77 -12.88 -5.25
C SER A 316 -2.84 -14.10 -5.16
N ILE A 317 -1.56 -13.88 -5.45
CA ILE A 317 -0.49 -14.88 -5.28
C ILE A 317 0.10 -14.75 -3.87
N GLY A 318 0.35 -15.87 -3.19
CA GLY A 318 1.03 -15.87 -1.90
C GLY A 318 2.51 -15.56 -2.08
N ALA A 319 3.03 -14.54 -1.39
CA ALA A 319 4.47 -14.26 -1.43
C ALA A 319 5.27 -15.34 -0.71
N GLU A 320 6.34 -15.82 -1.35
CA GLU A 320 7.32 -16.74 -0.74
C GLU A 320 8.66 -16.06 -0.44
N ILE A 321 8.90 -14.90 -1.04
CA ILE A 321 10.03 -14.01 -0.75
C ILE A 321 9.46 -12.63 -0.48
N ARG A 322 10.01 -11.92 0.52
CA ARG A 322 9.74 -10.50 0.77
C ARG A 322 11.05 -9.78 1.02
N LEU A 323 11.23 -8.61 0.39
CA LEU A 323 12.42 -7.78 0.52
C LEU A 323 12.00 -6.38 0.98
N GLY A 324 12.67 -5.87 2.01
CA GLY A 324 12.52 -4.49 2.47
C GLY A 324 13.26 -3.50 1.56
N GLY A 325 13.00 -2.21 1.77
CA GLY A 325 13.89 -1.17 1.26
C GLY A 325 15.16 -1.13 2.11
N VAL A 326 16.28 -0.68 1.54
CA VAL A 326 17.48 -0.47 2.34
C VAL A 326 17.34 0.78 3.21
N GLU A 327 17.92 0.74 4.39
CA GLU A 327 18.03 1.88 5.30
C GLU A 327 19.47 2.02 5.80
N THR A 328 19.90 3.26 6.05
CA THR A 328 21.20 3.51 6.68
C THR A 328 21.09 3.20 8.17
N ARG A 329 21.95 2.31 8.68
CA ARG A 329 21.89 1.86 10.09
C ARG A 329 23.14 2.23 10.89
N GLU A 330 24.29 2.18 10.26
CA GLU A 330 25.57 2.64 10.81
C GLU A 330 26.43 3.17 9.66
N GLU A 331 27.47 3.95 9.99
CA GLU A 331 28.34 4.55 8.98
C GLU A 331 28.94 3.48 8.04
N GLY A 332 28.72 3.65 6.74
CA GLY A 332 29.22 2.75 5.70
C GLY A 332 28.47 1.43 5.54
N PHE A 333 27.36 1.22 6.26
CA PHE A 333 26.55 0.01 6.13
C PHE A 333 25.05 0.26 6.06
N LEU A 334 24.42 -0.44 5.13
CA LEU A 334 22.99 -0.47 4.94
C LEU A 334 22.39 -1.72 5.61
N ALA A 335 21.15 -1.59 6.08
CA ALA A 335 20.34 -2.69 6.55
C ALA A 335 19.22 -2.97 5.55
N MET A 336 18.92 -4.25 5.30
CA MET A 336 17.77 -4.65 4.49
C MET A 336 17.10 -5.89 5.08
N THR A 337 15.83 -5.76 5.45
CA THR A 337 15.03 -6.90 5.93
C THR A 337 14.72 -7.84 4.78
N TRP A 338 14.71 -9.15 5.05
CA TRP A 338 14.25 -10.15 4.11
C TRP A 338 13.49 -11.26 4.83
N TRP A 339 12.56 -11.88 4.12
CA TRP A 339 11.89 -13.11 4.53
C TRP A 339 11.80 -14.05 3.33
N HIS A 340 11.93 -15.34 3.58
CA HIS A 340 11.91 -16.40 2.59
C HIS A 340 11.26 -17.65 3.18
N ALA A 341 10.28 -18.23 2.47
CA ALA A 341 9.44 -19.33 2.94
C ALA A 341 10.23 -20.54 3.50
N ARG A 342 11.39 -20.85 2.89
CA ARG A 342 12.28 -21.96 3.32
C ARG A 342 13.56 -21.57 4.04
N LYS A 343 14.01 -20.31 3.94
CA LYS A 343 15.32 -19.86 4.44
C LYS A 343 15.21 -19.01 5.70
N GLY A 344 13.98 -18.71 6.13
CA GLY A 344 13.71 -17.91 7.33
C GLY A 344 13.64 -16.43 7.02
N SER A 345 14.01 -15.61 8.00
CA SER A 345 14.07 -14.16 7.89
C SER A 345 15.36 -13.62 8.47
N GLY A 346 15.66 -12.37 8.17
CA GLY A 346 16.73 -11.64 8.84
C GLY A 346 16.87 -10.23 8.30
N ILE A 347 17.97 -9.58 8.71
CA ILE A 347 18.36 -8.27 8.21
C ILE A 347 19.80 -8.38 7.72
N TRP A 348 19.99 -8.26 6.41
CA TRP A 348 21.33 -8.23 5.85
C TRP A 348 22.05 -6.95 6.27
N LYS A 349 23.32 -7.10 6.66
CA LYS A 349 24.27 -6.01 6.78
C LYS A 349 25.03 -5.90 5.47
N ILE A 350 24.77 -4.83 4.73
CA ILE A 350 25.30 -4.61 3.39
C ILE A 350 26.36 -3.51 3.46
N SER A 351 27.56 -3.78 2.97
CA SER A 351 28.60 -2.76 2.79
C SER A 351 28.10 -1.73 1.78
N GLU A 352 28.02 -0.46 2.18
CA GLU A 352 27.50 0.58 1.30
C GLU A 352 28.43 0.84 0.10
N SER A 353 29.75 0.69 0.25
CA SER A 353 30.69 0.92 -0.86
C SER A 353 30.62 -0.17 -1.93
N THR A 354 30.42 -1.44 -1.53
CA THR A 354 30.47 -2.60 -2.44
C THR A 354 29.10 -3.17 -2.78
N LEU A 355 28.04 -2.82 -2.03
CA LEU A 355 26.71 -3.45 -2.05
C LEU A 355 26.71 -4.95 -1.74
N GLN A 356 27.78 -5.46 -1.13
CA GLN A 356 27.86 -6.87 -0.75
C GLN A 356 27.35 -7.09 0.66
N VAL A 357 26.69 -8.22 0.89
CA VAL A 357 26.35 -8.69 2.23
C VAL A 357 27.63 -9.07 2.96
N VAL A 358 27.92 -8.39 4.08
CA VAL A 358 29.09 -8.63 4.93
C VAL A 358 28.72 -9.26 6.28
N GLY A 359 27.43 -9.50 6.50
CA GLY A 359 26.92 -10.10 7.73
C GLY A 359 25.42 -9.90 7.87
N SER A 360 24.95 -9.93 9.11
CA SER A 360 23.56 -9.67 9.45
C SER A 360 23.46 -8.80 10.69
N TYR A 361 22.45 -7.96 10.74
CA TYR A 361 22.09 -7.27 11.97
C TYR A 361 21.24 -8.19 12.85
N PRO A 362 21.27 -8.00 14.18
CA PRO A 362 20.29 -8.63 15.05
C PRO A 362 18.88 -8.20 14.61
N GLU A 363 17.95 -9.16 14.63
CA GLU A 363 16.55 -8.85 14.46
C GLU A 363 16.12 -7.82 15.51
N PRO A 364 15.36 -6.78 15.13
CA PRO A 364 14.83 -5.84 16.09
C PRO A 364 13.93 -6.58 17.07
N LYS A 365 13.80 -6.02 18.28
CA LYS A 365 12.78 -6.50 19.19
C LYS A 365 11.41 -6.42 18.48
N PRO A 366 10.50 -7.40 18.69
CA PRO A 366 9.18 -7.36 18.10
C PRO A 366 8.53 -5.99 18.29
N GLU A 367 8.03 -5.43 17.20
CA GLU A 367 7.35 -4.13 17.19
C GLU A 367 6.03 -4.13 17.96
N LEU A 368 5.52 -5.30 18.31
CA LEU A 368 4.27 -5.50 19.03
C LEU A 368 4.48 -6.50 20.17
N PRO A 369 3.86 -6.25 21.34
CA PRO A 369 3.80 -7.24 22.41
C PRO A 369 3.24 -8.58 21.90
N ALA A 370 3.85 -9.69 22.34
CA ALA A 370 3.54 -11.03 21.82
C ALA A 370 2.07 -11.43 22.04
N GLU A 371 1.42 -10.92 23.09
CA GLU A 371 -0.01 -11.12 23.32
C GLU A 371 -0.89 -10.58 22.19
N LEU A 372 -0.48 -9.50 21.50
CA LEU A 372 -1.26 -8.93 20.40
C LEU A 372 -1.23 -9.80 19.15
N LEU A 373 -0.20 -10.64 19.00
CA LEU A 373 -0.02 -11.53 17.85
C LEU A 373 -0.72 -12.89 18.04
N LYS A 374 -1.22 -13.19 19.24
CA LYS A 374 -1.95 -14.43 19.51
C LYS A 374 -3.36 -14.33 18.97
N VAL A 375 -3.83 -15.39 18.30
CA VAL A 375 -5.23 -15.55 17.87
C VAL A 375 -6.06 -15.96 19.08
N GLY A 376 -7.13 -15.23 19.36
CA GLY A 376 -8.09 -15.51 20.43
C GLY A 376 -9.23 -16.41 19.97
N SER A 377 -9.59 -16.37 18.68
CA SER A 377 -10.64 -17.22 18.12
C SER A 377 -10.25 -18.70 18.10
N GLY A 378 -11.18 -19.57 18.50
CA GLY A 378 -11.05 -21.03 18.36
C GLY A 378 -11.38 -21.55 16.95
N PHE A 379 -11.79 -20.67 16.03
CA PHE A 379 -12.15 -21.08 14.67
C PHE A 379 -10.89 -21.38 13.83
N PRO A 380 -10.78 -22.55 13.17
CA PRO A 380 -9.60 -22.91 12.39
C PRO A 380 -9.28 -21.92 11.26
N GLY A 381 -8.00 -21.56 11.12
CA GLY A 381 -7.52 -20.68 10.04
C GLY A 381 -7.68 -19.18 10.29
N MET A 382 -8.13 -18.78 11.48
CA MET A 382 -8.13 -17.39 11.93
C MET A 382 -6.72 -16.86 12.10
N SER A 383 -6.55 -15.57 11.83
CA SER A 383 -5.26 -14.88 11.92
C SER A 383 -5.46 -13.44 12.38
N VAL A 384 -4.50 -12.94 13.15
CA VAL A 384 -4.50 -11.56 13.62
C VAL A 384 -4.27 -10.60 12.46
N ARG A 385 -5.05 -9.52 12.46
CA ARG A 385 -4.89 -8.35 11.59
C ARG A 385 -4.58 -7.14 12.45
N THR A 386 -3.72 -6.28 11.94
CA THR A 386 -3.35 -5.03 12.63
C THR A 386 -3.27 -3.88 11.66
N ALA A 387 -3.61 -2.68 12.11
CA ALA A 387 -3.35 -1.44 11.39
C ALA A 387 -2.81 -0.39 12.37
N SER A 388 -1.63 0.17 12.09
CA SER A 388 -1.07 1.26 12.89
C SER A 388 -1.79 2.57 12.55
N GLY A 389 -2.15 3.34 13.57
CA GLY A 389 -2.71 4.67 13.39
C GLY A 389 -1.67 5.66 12.84
N ARG A 390 -2.14 6.62 12.04
CA ARG A 390 -1.32 7.74 11.54
C ARG A 390 -1.72 9.05 12.24
N GLY A 391 -0.85 10.06 12.15
CA GLY A 391 -1.08 11.41 12.65
C GLY A 391 -0.56 11.65 14.08
N ASP A 392 -1.09 12.69 14.73
CA ASP A 392 -0.56 13.25 15.98
C ASP A 392 -0.94 12.37 17.18
N ALA A 393 -0.06 11.43 17.52
CA ALA A 393 -0.34 10.44 18.56
C ALA A 393 0.34 10.74 19.91
N ASP A 394 0.89 11.94 20.10
CA ASP A 394 1.56 12.41 21.33
C ASP A 394 2.57 11.40 21.91
N GLY A 395 3.33 10.73 21.03
CA GLY A 395 4.33 9.71 21.41
C GLY A 395 3.77 8.34 21.78
N THR A 396 2.45 8.15 21.78
CA THR A 396 1.78 6.85 22.00
C THR A 396 1.53 6.16 20.66
N ARG A 397 1.93 4.89 20.51
CA ARG A 397 1.56 4.11 19.31
C ARG A 397 0.13 3.62 19.46
N HIS A 398 -0.73 3.98 18.49
CA HIS A 398 -2.10 3.48 18.41
C HIS A 398 -2.18 2.35 17.38
N LEU A 399 -2.78 1.22 17.74
CA LEU A 399 -2.86 0.03 16.88
C LEU A 399 -4.27 -0.56 16.90
N LEU A 400 -4.92 -0.62 15.75
CA LEU A 400 -6.10 -1.48 15.58
C LEU A 400 -5.67 -2.93 15.53
N ARG A 401 -6.43 -3.81 16.18
CA ARG A 401 -6.28 -5.27 16.12
C ARG A 401 -7.65 -5.91 15.99
N TRP A 402 -7.78 -6.86 15.05
CA TRP A 402 -8.96 -7.71 14.87
C TRP A 402 -8.53 -9.07 14.29
N GLU A 403 -9.45 -10.00 14.09
CA GLU A 403 -9.12 -11.34 13.58
C GLU A 403 -9.98 -11.70 12.39
N THR A 404 -9.35 -12.28 11.36
CA THR A 404 -10.09 -12.76 10.18
C THR A 404 -9.51 -14.07 9.70
N LEU A 405 -10.29 -14.81 8.91
CA LEU A 405 -9.73 -15.83 8.03
C LEU A 405 -8.76 -15.21 7.02
N GLY A 406 -7.97 -16.06 6.36
CA GLY A 406 -7.14 -15.68 5.22
C GLY A 406 -7.95 -15.35 3.96
N ALA A 407 -7.27 -14.74 2.97
CA ALA A 407 -7.85 -14.51 1.65
C ALA A 407 -8.32 -15.83 1.00
N ASN A 408 -9.32 -15.75 0.12
CA ASN A 408 -9.95 -16.91 -0.51
C ASN A 408 -10.20 -16.70 -2.02
N ARG A 409 -9.27 -16.06 -2.73
CA ARG A 409 -9.42 -15.72 -4.16
C ARG A 409 -10.74 -15.01 -4.47
N ASP A 410 -11.12 -14.10 -3.59
CA ASP A 410 -12.37 -13.32 -3.65
C ASP A 410 -13.65 -14.17 -3.76
N ARG A 411 -13.67 -15.32 -3.07
CA ARG A 411 -14.80 -16.25 -3.05
C ARG A 411 -15.38 -16.45 -1.64
N PRO A 412 -16.70 -16.72 -1.55
CA PRO A 412 -17.31 -17.13 -0.30
C PRO A 412 -16.72 -18.44 0.23
N ARG A 413 -16.96 -18.68 1.52
CA ARG A 413 -16.64 -19.92 2.21
C ARG A 413 -17.94 -20.55 2.69
N ASP A 414 -17.97 -21.88 2.75
CA ASP A 414 -19.12 -22.62 3.28
C ASP A 414 -19.26 -22.41 4.80
N GLU A 415 -18.13 -22.34 5.49
CA GLU A 415 -18.05 -22.05 6.93
C GLU A 415 -17.45 -20.67 7.17
N ILE A 416 -18.10 -19.88 8.03
CA ILE A 416 -17.75 -18.51 8.33
C ILE A 416 -17.67 -18.39 9.86
N PRO A 417 -16.61 -17.79 10.42
CA PRO A 417 -16.54 -17.53 11.86
C PRO A 417 -17.61 -16.54 12.30
N LEU A 418 -17.88 -16.50 13.60
CA LEU A 418 -18.58 -15.36 14.20
C LEU A 418 -17.78 -14.06 13.97
N PRO A 419 -18.43 -12.89 14.04
CA PRO A 419 -17.73 -11.61 14.05
C PRO A 419 -16.60 -11.59 15.09
N SER A 420 -15.50 -10.90 14.76
CA SER A 420 -14.38 -10.70 15.69
C SER A 420 -14.44 -9.31 16.30
N ASP A 421 -13.82 -9.10 17.45
CA ASP A 421 -13.76 -7.78 18.06
C ASP A 421 -12.67 -6.92 17.41
N LEU A 422 -13.04 -5.71 16.97
CA LEU A 422 -12.10 -4.66 16.64
C LEU A 422 -11.73 -3.90 17.92
N VAL A 423 -10.46 -3.98 18.28
CA VAL A 423 -9.93 -3.37 19.50
C VAL A 423 -8.79 -2.43 19.13
N LEU A 424 -8.82 -1.23 19.70
CA LEU A 424 -7.72 -0.28 19.66
C LEU A 424 -6.80 -0.51 20.86
N TYR A 425 -5.51 -0.66 20.60
CA TYR A 425 -4.45 -0.73 21.60
C TYR A 425 -3.64 0.56 21.63
N GLU A 426 -3.41 1.07 22.82
CA GLU A 426 -2.47 2.17 23.10
C GLU A 426 -1.19 1.54 23.64
N ILE A 427 -0.09 1.72 22.92
CA ILE A 427 1.19 1.05 23.17
C ILE A 427 2.25 2.11 23.43
N ASN A 428 2.99 1.95 24.53
CA ASN A 428 4.21 2.72 24.75
C ASN A 428 5.32 2.16 23.83
N PRO A 429 5.93 2.98 22.95
CA PRO A 429 6.96 2.51 22.00
C PRO A 429 8.17 1.82 22.64
#